data_AF-A0A7V1HBH1-F1
#
_entry.id   AF-A0A7V1HBH1-F1
#
_cell.length_a   1.000
_cell.length_b   1.000
_cell.length_c   1.000
_cell.angle_alpha   90.00
_cell.angle_beta   90.00
_cell.angle_gamma   90.00
#
_symmetry.space_group_name_H-M   'P 1'
#
loop_
_entity.id
_entity.type
_entity.pdbx_description
1 polymer ?
#
loop_
_entity_poly.entity_id
_entity_poly.type
_entity_poly.pdbx_seq_one_letter_code
_entity_poly.pdbx_strand_id
1 'polypeptide(L)'
;MKEAGSKYFQSIALHFFKHRGAPFFLSSKEIDYIARWKEMEIPLHVVLEGIERSIEIYKRKPGRKAKIQSLAFCDLQVLKAFEQERERKVGHKKRIVERHEKRDRAKAEVERFLGKIPHQVSYLQEAYSLAQKVLSQSHFDEEKLERIEGKIEELLWKNSLDEE
;
A
#
# COMPACT_ATOMS: atom_id res chain seq x y z
N MET A 1 -6.80 1.21 29.68
CA MET A 1 -7.10 1.37 28.24
C MET A 1 -8.36 2.21 28.03
N LYS A 2 -8.28 3.56 28.08
CA LYS A 2 -9.42 4.46 27.74
C LYS A 2 -9.03 5.65 26.85
N GLU A 3 -7.74 5.88 26.58
CA GLU A 3 -7.25 7.08 25.88
C GLU A 3 -7.48 7.09 24.36
N ALA A 4 -7.47 5.93 23.69
CA ALA A 4 -7.59 5.88 22.22
C ALA A 4 -8.94 6.39 21.71
N GLY A 5 -10.02 6.15 22.47
CA GLY A 5 -11.33 6.70 22.18
C GLY A 5 -11.37 8.23 22.30
N SER A 6 -10.65 8.78 23.27
CA SER A 6 -10.56 10.23 23.44
C SER A 6 -9.82 10.88 22.26
N LYS A 7 -8.69 10.32 21.83
CA LYS A 7 -7.87 10.91 20.76
C LYS A 7 -8.56 10.89 19.39
N TYR A 8 -9.29 9.82 19.06
CA TYR A 8 -10.02 9.69 17.79
C TYR A 8 -11.09 10.78 17.64
N PHE A 9 -11.97 10.91 18.65
CA PHE A 9 -13.02 11.92 18.68
C PHE A 9 -12.45 13.34 18.71
N GLN A 10 -11.43 13.59 19.54
CA GLN A 10 -10.78 14.90 19.63
C GLN A 10 -10.14 15.32 18.30
N SER A 11 -9.45 14.41 17.61
CA SER A 11 -8.76 14.72 16.35
C SER A 11 -9.76 15.07 15.24
N ILE A 12 -10.86 14.32 15.15
CA ILE A 12 -11.93 14.60 14.19
C ILE A 12 -12.62 15.92 14.51
N ALA A 13 -12.95 16.17 15.79
CA ALA A 13 -13.56 17.42 16.23
C ALA A 13 -12.67 18.63 15.90
N LEU A 14 -11.39 18.57 16.27
CA LEU A 14 -10.41 19.63 16.00
C LEU A 14 -10.28 19.91 14.51
N HIS A 15 -10.20 18.87 13.68
CA HIS A 15 -10.12 19.03 12.24
C HIS A 15 -11.40 19.66 11.68
N PHE A 16 -12.57 19.16 12.07
CA PHE A 16 -13.86 19.69 11.61
C PHE A 16 -14.08 21.16 12.02
N PHE A 17 -13.71 21.55 13.25
CA PHE A 17 -13.87 22.92 13.74
C PHE A 17 -13.03 23.95 12.96
N LYS A 18 -11.84 23.58 12.47
CA LYS A 18 -11.00 24.46 11.63
C LYS A 18 -11.74 24.96 10.38
N HIS A 19 -12.66 24.16 9.83
CA HIS A 19 -13.36 24.48 8.58
C HIS A 19 -14.77 25.05 8.79
N ARG A 20 -15.34 24.87 9.99
CA ARG A 20 -16.69 25.35 10.38
C ARG A 20 -16.69 26.77 10.93
N GLY A 21 -15.56 27.28 11.44
CA GLY A 21 -15.38 28.66 11.88
C GLY A 21 -16.36 29.11 12.98
N ALA A 22 -16.58 28.24 13.98
CA ALA A 22 -17.55 28.20 15.12
C ALA A 22 -18.85 27.42 14.82
N PRO A 23 -19.29 26.46 15.68
CA PRO A 23 -19.31 26.48 17.16
C PRO A 23 -18.36 25.47 17.86
N PHE A 24 -18.11 25.70 19.15
CA PHE A 24 -17.12 25.02 20.02
C PHE A 24 -17.50 23.60 20.47
N PHE A 25 -18.56 23.01 19.91
CA PHE A 25 -19.09 21.72 20.36
C PHE A 25 -19.61 20.88 19.20
N LEU A 26 -19.55 19.55 19.37
CA LEU A 26 -20.24 18.60 18.51
C LEU A 26 -21.67 18.43 19.05
N SER A 27 -22.66 18.51 18.17
CA SER A 27 -24.02 18.07 18.46
C SER A 27 -24.06 16.56 18.72
N SER A 28 -25.09 16.06 19.42
CA SER A 28 -25.26 14.61 19.66
C SER A 28 -25.21 13.80 18.36
N LYS A 29 -25.83 14.33 17.30
CA LYS A 29 -25.81 13.71 15.97
C LYS A 29 -24.40 13.60 15.38
N GLU A 30 -23.54 14.59 15.60
CA GLU A 30 -22.15 14.55 15.14
C GLU A 30 -21.32 13.53 15.93
N ILE A 31 -21.61 13.36 17.23
CA ILE A 31 -20.98 12.32 18.06
C ILE A 31 -21.37 10.93 17.55
N ASP A 32 -22.63 10.72 17.17
CA ASP A 32 -23.11 9.45 16.62
C ASP A 32 -22.39 9.07 15.32
N TYR A 33 -22.13 10.04 14.43
CA TYR A 33 -21.35 9.77 13.20
C TYR A 33 -19.93 9.30 13.52
N ILE A 34 -19.26 9.96 14.47
CA ILE A 34 -17.90 9.59 14.86
C ILE A 34 -17.88 8.22 15.56
N ALA A 35 -18.86 7.95 16.42
CA ALA A 35 -19.01 6.65 17.07
C ALA A 35 -19.19 5.53 16.05
N ARG A 36 -20.07 5.74 15.06
CA ARG A 36 -20.29 4.76 13.98
C ARG A 36 -19.02 4.50 13.16
N TRP A 37 -18.27 5.55 12.78
CA TRP A 37 -17.00 5.34 12.05
C TRP A 37 -15.98 4.57 12.89
N LYS A 38 -15.96 4.78 14.21
CA LYS A 38 -15.11 4.03 15.12
C LYS A 38 -15.54 2.57 15.26
N GLU A 39 -16.84 2.29 15.36
CA GLU A 39 -17.39 0.93 15.38
C GLU A 39 -17.10 0.17 14.08
N MET A 40 -17.08 0.88 12.95
CA MET A 40 -16.66 0.35 11.65
C MET A 40 -15.14 0.20 11.51
N GLU A 41 -14.38 0.48 12.57
CA GLU A 41 -12.91 0.42 12.60
C GLU A 41 -12.22 1.27 11.52
N ILE A 42 -12.86 2.39 11.11
CA ILE A 42 -12.31 3.28 10.11
C ILE A 42 -11.10 4.03 10.71
N PRO A 43 -9.90 3.91 10.12
CA PRO A 43 -8.72 4.57 10.65
C PRO A 43 -8.87 6.10 10.66
N LEU A 44 -8.29 6.76 11.67
CA LEU A 44 -8.39 8.21 11.82
C LEU A 44 -7.99 8.98 10.56
N HIS A 45 -6.89 8.60 9.90
CA HIS A 45 -6.42 9.28 8.69
C HIS A 45 -7.44 9.21 7.54
N VAL A 46 -8.15 8.09 7.40
CA VAL A 46 -9.21 7.90 6.38
C VAL A 46 -10.40 8.83 6.65
N VAL A 47 -10.79 8.97 7.92
CA VAL A 47 -11.86 9.90 8.30
C VAL A 47 -11.48 11.35 7.98
N LEU A 48 -10.25 11.76 8.34
CA LEU A 48 -9.76 13.10 8.04
C LEU A 48 -9.71 13.37 6.53
N GLU A 49 -9.25 12.40 5.74
CA GLU A 49 -9.26 12.49 4.28
C GLU A 49 -10.68 12.66 3.72
N GLY A 50 -11.65 11.87 4.20
CA GLY A 50 -13.05 12.01 3.79
C GLY A 50 -13.64 13.37 4.14
N ILE A 51 -13.30 13.94 5.29
CA ILE A 51 -13.71 15.29 5.69
C ILE A 51 -13.12 16.34 4.75
N GLU A 52 -11.82 16.27 4.44
CA GLU A 52 -11.16 17.22 3.53
C GLU A 52 -11.76 17.16 2.11
N ARG A 53 -11.97 15.96 1.56
CA ARG A 53 -12.63 15.78 0.27
C ARG A 53 -14.02 16.41 0.23
N SER A 54 -14.76 16.29 1.33
CA SER A 54 -16.09 16.89 1.45
C SER A 54 -16.03 18.42 1.43
N ILE A 55 -15.05 18.99 2.13
CA ILE A 55 -14.79 20.44 2.16
C ILE A 55 -14.45 20.95 0.76
N GLU A 56 -13.58 20.24 0.04
CA GLU A 56 -13.20 20.58 -1.32
C GLU A 56 -14.40 20.59 -2.27
N ILE A 57 -15.21 19.53 -2.25
CA ILE A 57 -16.44 19.42 -3.07
C ILE A 57 -17.40 20.59 -2.74
N TYR A 58 -17.51 20.95 -1.47
CA TYR A 58 -18.38 22.02 -1.03
C TYR A 58 -17.90 23.40 -1.50
N LYS A 59 -16.58 23.66 -1.45
CA LYS A 59 -15.95 24.90 -1.93
C LYS A 59 -16.09 25.10 -3.44
N ARG A 60 -16.14 24.02 -4.23
CA ARG A 60 -16.26 24.10 -5.70
C ARG A 60 -17.65 24.55 -6.20
N LYS A 61 -18.67 24.67 -5.34
CA LYS A 61 -20.02 25.09 -5.76
C LYS A 61 -20.15 26.62 -5.89
N PRO A 62 -20.49 27.16 -7.08
CA PRO A 62 -20.61 28.61 -7.27
C PRO A 62 -21.75 29.22 -6.41
N GLY A 63 -21.52 30.42 -5.88
CA GLY A 63 -22.51 31.17 -5.10
C GLY A 63 -22.54 30.88 -3.60
N ARG A 64 -21.75 29.93 -3.08
CA ARG A 64 -21.63 29.67 -1.64
C ARG A 64 -20.30 30.18 -1.09
N LYS A 65 -20.34 31.21 -0.24
CA LYS A 65 -19.21 31.59 0.65
C LYS A 65 -18.97 30.57 1.80
N ALA A 66 -19.45 29.34 1.66
CA ALA A 66 -19.98 28.61 2.79
C ALA A 66 -18.98 27.61 3.40
N LYS A 67 -18.99 27.58 4.72
CA LYS A 67 -18.35 26.61 5.60
C LYS A 67 -19.21 25.32 5.65
N ILE A 68 -18.62 24.14 5.82
CA ILE A 68 -19.40 22.91 6.09
C ILE A 68 -19.99 23.02 7.50
N GLN A 69 -21.29 22.76 7.63
CA GLN A 69 -22.02 22.94 8.88
C GLN A 69 -22.29 21.64 9.66
N SER A 70 -22.07 20.46 9.07
CA SER A 70 -22.35 19.16 9.73
C SER A 70 -21.51 18.01 9.19
N LEU A 71 -21.09 17.08 10.06
CA LEU A 71 -20.43 15.82 9.68
C LEU A 71 -21.30 14.88 8.83
N ALA A 72 -22.63 15.06 8.83
CA ALA A 72 -23.52 14.30 7.95
C ALA A 72 -23.15 14.46 6.47
N PHE A 73 -22.64 15.63 6.07
CA PHE A 73 -22.17 15.87 4.71
C PHE A 73 -20.85 15.15 4.39
N CYS A 74 -20.06 14.83 5.43
CA CYS A 74 -18.76 14.19 5.28
C CYS A 74 -18.87 12.66 5.17
N ASP A 75 -19.97 12.09 5.68
CA ASP A 75 -20.16 10.66 5.82
C ASP A 75 -19.92 9.87 4.53
N LEU A 76 -20.52 10.31 3.42
CA LEU A 76 -20.36 9.66 2.13
C LEU A 76 -18.90 9.60 1.68
N GLN A 77 -18.14 10.68 1.88
CA GLN A 77 -16.74 10.73 1.44
C GLN A 77 -15.82 9.95 2.38
N VAL A 78 -16.15 9.89 3.67
CA VAL A 78 -15.44 9.05 4.66
C VAL A 78 -15.60 7.57 4.30
N LEU A 79 -16.82 7.12 4.00
CA LEU A 79 -17.07 5.74 3.59
C LEU A 79 -16.37 5.39 2.26
N LYS A 80 -16.36 6.31 1.29
CA LYS A 80 -15.61 6.13 0.03
C LYS A 80 -14.10 6.05 0.24
N ALA A 81 -13.54 6.89 1.11
CA ALA A 81 -12.11 6.82 1.45
C ALA A 81 -11.78 5.49 2.13
N PHE A 82 -12.67 4.99 2.99
CA PHE A 82 -12.50 3.70 3.66
C PHE A 82 -12.55 2.51 2.71
N GLU A 83 -13.47 2.53 1.75
CA GLU A 83 -13.52 1.51 0.69
C GLU A 83 -12.23 1.50 -0.14
N GLN A 84 -11.78 2.67 -0.60
CA GLN A 84 -10.53 2.80 -1.36
C GLN A 84 -9.30 2.30 -0.57
N GLU A 85 -9.24 2.60 0.73
CA GLU A 85 -8.16 2.10 1.60
C GLU A 85 -8.21 0.58 1.75
N ARG A 86 -9.40 -0.02 1.86
CA ARG A 86 -9.57 -1.48 1.89
C ARG A 86 -9.12 -2.10 0.57
N GLU A 87 -9.50 -1.54 -0.57
CA GLU A 87 -9.07 -2.00 -1.89
C GLU A 87 -7.55 -1.94 -2.05
N ARG A 88 -6.92 -0.83 -1.64
CA ARG A 88 -5.46 -0.66 -1.66
C ARG A 88 -4.75 -1.69 -0.77
N LYS A 89 -5.25 -1.93 0.45
CA LYS A 89 -4.68 -2.94 1.36
C LYS A 89 -4.82 -4.35 0.84
N VAL A 90 -5.97 -4.71 0.25
CA VAL A 90 -6.19 -6.02 -0.36
C VAL A 90 -5.25 -6.22 -1.55
N GLY A 91 -5.12 -5.22 -2.43
CA GLY A 91 -4.18 -5.26 -3.55
C GLY A 91 -2.72 -5.39 -3.10
N HIS A 92 -2.31 -4.64 -2.08
CA HIS A 92 -0.96 -4.71 -1.53
C HIS A 92 -0.66 -6.07 -0.90
N LYS A 93 -1.58 -6.63 -0.12
CA LYS A 93 -1.43 -7.96 0.50
C LYS A 93 -1.33 -9.06 -0.56
N LYS A 94 -2.17 -9.02 -1.58
CA LYS A 94 -2.14 -9.99 -2.70
C LYS A 94 -0.79 -9.94 -3.43
N ARG A 95 -0.29 -8.73 -3.74
CA ARG A 95 1.01 -8.54 -4.40
C ARG A 95 2.19 -9.05 -3.56
N ILE A 96 2.16 -8.87 -2.24
CA ILE A 96 3.21 -9.42 -1.35
C ILE A 96 3.19 -10.95 -1.38
N VAL A 97 2.01 -11.57 -1.29
CA VAL A 97 1.88 -13.04 -1.31
C VAL A 97 2.36 -13.60 -2.64
N GLU A 98 1.88 -13.07 -3.78
CA GLU A 98 2.33 -13.51 -5.12
C GLU A 98 3.84 -13.33 -5.31
N ARG A 99 4.42 -12.24 -4.79
CA ARG A 99 5.87 -11.98 -4.85
C ARG A 99 6.66 -12.97 -4.01
N HIS A 100 6.18 -13.32 -2.82
CA HIS A 100 6.84 -14.30 -1.95
C HIS A 100 6.77 -15.71 -2.56
N GLU A 101 5.61 -16.11 -3.10
CA GLU A 101 5.46 -17.39 -3.80
C GLU A 101 6.36 -17.50 -5.03
N LYS A 102 6.47 -16.43 -5.84
CA LYS A 102 7.39 -16.39 -6.99
C LYS A 102 8.85 -16.50 -6.55
N ARG A 103 9.24 -15.80 -5.49
CA ARG A 103 10.58 -15.87 -4.90
C ARG A 103 10.91 -17.29 -4.44
N ASP A 104 10.00 -17.93 -3.71
CA ASP A 104 10.22 -19.27 -3.16
C ASP A 104 10.38 -20.32 -4.29
N ARG A 105 9.62 -20.19 -5.38
CA ARG A 105 9.78 -21.02 -6.58
C ARG A 105 11.11 -20.77 -7.28
N ALA A 106 11.47 -19.51 -7.55
CA ALA A 106 12.72 -19.15 -8.20
C ALA A 106 13.94 -19.63 -7.39
N LYS A 107 13.89 -19.50 -6.06
CA LYS A 107 14.94 -19.99 -5.17
C LYS A 107 15.14 -21.49 -5.28
N ALA A 108 14.05 -22.27 -5.27
CA ALA A 108 14.11 -23.72 -5.39
C ALA A 108 14.67 -24.18 -6.74
N GLU A 109 14.35 -23.46 -7.81
CA GLU A 109 14.85 -23.76 -9.16
C GLU A 109 16.35 -23.45 -9.29
N VAL A 110 16.80 -22.29 -8.78
CA VAL A 110 18.22 -21.92 -8.73
C VAL A 110 19.02 -22.93 -7.90
N GLU A 111 18.53 -23.34 -6.73
CA GLU A 111 19.16 -24.36 -5.89
C GLU A 111 19.28 -25.71 -6.60
N ARG A 112 18.21 -26.13 -7.28
CA ARG A 112 18.20 -27.38 -8.06
C ARG A 112 19.19 -27.33 -9.22
N PHE A 113 19.26 -26.21 -9.93
CA PHE A 113 20.20 -26.02 -11.04
C PHE A 113 21.64 -26.07 -10.56
N LEU A 114 22.00 -25.28 -9.54
CA LEU A 114 23.34 -25.26 -8.94
C LEU A 114 23.76 -26.64 -8.40
N GLY A 115 22.83 -27.42 -7.85
CA GLY A 115 23.12 -28.77 -7.34
C GLY A 115 23.41 -29.82 -8.42
N LYS A 116 23.04 -29.58 -9.68
CA LYS A 116 23.22 -30.51 -10.80
C LYS A 116 23.75 -29.82 -12.06
N ILE A 117 24.65 -28.85 -11.91
CA ILE A 117 25.16 -28.07 -13.04
C ILE A 117 25.88 -28.99 -14.05
N PRO A 118 25.43 -29.04 -15.32
CA PRO A 118 26.19 -29.68 -16.39
C PRO A 118 27.46 -28.88 -16.72
N HIS A 119 28.55 -29.57 -17.07
CA HIS A 119 29.82 -28.93 -17.43
C HIS A 119 29.70 -27.90 -18.57
N GLN A 120 28.78 -28.16 -19.52
CA GLN A 120 28.49 -27.31 -20.69
C GLN A 120 27.98 -25.90 -20.31
N VAL A 121 27.37 -25.75 -19.13
CA VAL A 121 26.80 -24.47 -18.65
C VAL A 121 27.49 -23.99 -17.37
N SER A 122 28.71 -24.48 -17.11
CA SER A 122 29.50 -24.08 -15.94
C SER A 122 29.76 -22.56 -15.88
N TYR A 123 29.78 -21.88 -17.03
CA TYR A 123 29.90 -20.42 -17.12
C TYR A 123 28.72 -19.66 -16.49
N LEU A 124 27.56 -20.30 -16.30
CA LEU A 124 26.39 -19.69 -15.64
C LEU A 124 26.44 -19.79 -14.11
N GLN A 125 27.33 -20.61 -13.56
CA GLN A 125 27.39 -20.90 -12.13
C GLN A 125 27.50 -19.64 -11.27
N GLU A 126 28.33 -18.68 -11.69
CA GLU A 126 28.53 -17.43 -10.97
C GLU A 126 27.25 -16.59 -10.94
N ALA A 127 26.56 -16.48 -12.08
CA ALA A 127 25.34 -15.70 -12.21
C ALA A 127 24.18 -16.30 -11.38
N TYR A 128 24.01 -17.63 -11.42
CA TYR A 128 23.01 -18.33 -10.59
C TYR A 128 23.35 -18.28 -9.10
N SER A 129 24.64 -18.29 -8.72
CA SER A 129 25.05 -18.12 -7.33
C SER A 129 24.74 -16.71 -6.80
N LEU A 130 24.86 -15.69 -7.65
CA LEU A 130 24.43 -14.33 -7.31
C LEU A 130 22.90 -14.24 -7.18
N ALA A 131 22.15 -14.88 -8.08
CA ALA A 131 20.68 -14.98 -7.98
C ALA A 131 20.26 -15.63 -6.65
N GLN A 132 20.91 -16.74 -6.27
CA GLN A 132 20.66 -17.43 -4.99
C GLN A 132 20.87 -16.51 -3.79
N LYS A 133 21.96 -15.71 -3.78
CA LYS A 133 22.26 -14.75 -2.71
C LYS A 133 21.20 -13.67 -2.61
N VAL A 134 20.76 -13.08 -3.74
CA VAL A 134 19.72 -12.05 -3.78
C VAL A 134 18.37 -12.63 -3.32
N LEU A 135 18.00 -13.82 -3.79
CA LEU A 135 16.77 -14.51 -3.40
C LEU A 135 16.79 -14.94 -1.92
N SER A 136 17.95 -15.12 -1.31
CA SER A 136 18.06 -15.48 0.11
C SER A 136 17.97 -14.27 1.06
N GLN A 137 18.05 -13.04 0.55
CA GLN A 137 17.91 -11.82 1.35
C GLN A 137 16.45 -11.61 1.80
N SER A 138 16.25 -11.09 3.03
CA SER A 138 14.92 -10.83 3.61
C SER A 138 14.16 -9.69 2.91
N HIS A 139 14.89 -8.79 2.24
CA HIS A 139 14.33 -7.78 1.35
C HIS A 139 15.08 -7.90 0.02
N PHE A 140 14.54 -8.68 -0.90
CA PHE A 140 15.19 -8.88 -2.19
C PHE A 140 14.89 -7.71 -3.14
N ASP A 141 15.94 -7.20 -3.74
CA ASP A 141 15.95 -6.05 -4.61
C ASP A 141 15.59 -6.51 -6.04
N GLU A 142 14.43 -6.09 -6.52
CA GLU A 142 13.85 -6.51 -7.81
C GLU A 142 14.75 -6.07 -8.97
N GLU A 143 15.32 -4.87 -8.87
CA GLU A 143 16.25 -4.31 -9.84
C GLU A 143 17.56 -5.13 -9.92
N LYS A 144 18.01 -5.69 -8.79
CA LYS A 144 19.19 -6.58 -8.79
C LYS A 144 18.89 -7.92 -9.42
N LEU A 145 17.67 -8.45 -9.25
CA LEU A 145 17.28 -9.73 -9.85
C LEU A 145 17.19 -9.58 -11.37
N GLU A 146 16.54 -8.53 -11.87
CA GLU A 146 16.45 -8.22 -13.31
C GLU A 146 17.85 -8.06 -13.94
N ARG A 147 18.79 -7.41 -13.24
CA ARG A 147 20.19 -7.31 -13.70
C ARG A 147 20.88 -8.67 -13.80
N ILE A 148 20.62 -9.58 -12.88
CA ILE A 148 21.21 -10.92 -12.88
C ILE A 148 20.61 -11.75 -14.01
N GLU A 149 19.29 -11.67 -14.22
CA GLU A 149 18.60 -12.30 -15.35
C GLU A 149 19.16 -11.82 -16.69
N GLY A 150 19.31 -10.51 -16.88
CA GLY A 150 19.94 -9.96 -18.10
C GLY A 150 21.38 -10.45 -18.31
N LYS A 151 22.16 -10.63 -17.24
CA LYS A 151 23.51 -11.20 -17.32
C LYS A 151 23.49 -12.70 -17.68
N ILE A 152 22.52 -13.46 -17.17
CA ILE A 152 22.33 -14.87 -17.52
C ILE A 152 21.99 -15.00 -19.00
N GLU A 153 21.06 -14.17 -19.49
CA GLU A 153 20.71 -14.12 -20.91
C GLU A 153 21.93 -13.78 -21.76
N GLU A 154 22.65 -12.71 -21.45
CA GLU A 154 23.86 -12.32 -22.19
C GLU A 154 24.90 -13.45 -22.24
N LEU A 155 25.11 -14.17 -21.13
CA LEU A 155 26.03 -15.31 -21.08
C LEU A 155 25.53 -16.48 -21.95
N LEU A 156 24.23 -16.76 -21.95
CA LEU A 156 23.63 -17.78 -22.82
C LEU A 156 23.83 -17.40 -24.30
N TRP A 157 23.54 -16.16 -24.67
CA TRP A 157 23.71 -15.66 -26.05
C TRP A 157 25.16 -15.75 -26.52
N LYS A 158 26.14 -15.39 -25.67
CA LYS A 158 27.56 -15.44 -26.02
C LYS A 158 28.08 -16.85 -26.25
N ASN A 159 27.60 -17.83 -25.48
CA ASN A 159 28.03 -19.23 -25.60
C ASN A 159 27.14 -20.06 -26.55
N SER A 160 26.01 -19.52 -27.03
CA SER A 160 25.20 -20.14 -28.10
C SER A 160 25.68 -19.76 -29.50
N LEU A 161 26.60 -18.79 -29.64
CA LEU A 161 27.16 -18.33 -30.91
C LEU A 161 28.44 -19.08 -31.32
N ASP A 162 28.89 -20.07 -30.53
CA ASP A 162 30.05 -20.93 -30.83
C ASP A 162 29.67 -22.26 -31.53
N GLU A 163 28.42 -22.42 -31.98
CA GLU A 163 27.96 -23.59 -32.77
C GLU A 163 27.90 -23.36 -34.30
N GLU A 164 28.56 -22.33 -34.85
CA GLU A 164 28.74 -22.16 -36.31
C GLU A 164 30.20 -22.28 -36.77
#